data_AF-A0A419J961-F1
#
_entry.id   AF-A0A419J961-F1
#
_cell.length_a   1.000
_cell.length_b   1.000
_cell.length_c   1.000
_cell.angle_alpha   90.00
_cell.angle_beta   90.00
_cell.angle_gamma   90.00
#
_symmetry.space_group_name_H-M   'P 1'
#
loop_
_entity.id
_entity.type
_entity.pdbx_description
1 polymer ?
#
loop_
_entity_poly.entity_id
_entity_poly.type
_entity_poly.pdbx_seq_one_letter_code
_entity_poly.pdbx_strand_id
1 'polypeptide(L)'
;MKELNWREVWEEKQKQRIRPLKIVYEEDSRAKFAEDFSGQAKYNNYEYGREAADALSEILDKDVEVLEIGAGPGTLTIPLAKKVKKVVAVESSETAVNYLRRNMKESRKRYTDRFKGEHCEMCS
;
A
#
# COMPACT_ATOMS: atom_id res chain seq x y z
N MET A 1 14.40 30.32 -10.24
CA MET A 1 13.95 29.37 -9.21
C MET A 1 15.18 28.67 -8.66
N LYS A 2 15.37 28.63 -7.35
CA LYS A 2 16.43 27.78 -6.76
C LYS A 2 15.95 26.33 -6.82
N GLU A 3 16.77 25.44 -7.35
CA GLU A 3 16.50 24.01 -7.30
C GLU A 3 16.36 23.56 -5.85
N LEU A 4 15.27 22.86 -5.55
CA LEU A 4 15.03 22.31 -4.22
C LEU A 4 15.92 21.07 -4.06
N ASN A 5 16.84 21.10 -3.09
CA ASN A 5 17.62 19.92 -2.75
C ASN A 5 16.75 18.94 -1.95
N TRP A 6 16.09 18.01 -2.66
CA TRP A 6 15.19 17.02 -2.07
C TRP A 6 15.83 16.16 -0.98
N ARG A 7 17.15 15.93 -1.07
CA ARG A 7 17.89 15.19 -0.04
C ARG A 7 17.92 15.96 1.27
N GLU A 8 18.26 17.24 1.24
CA GLU A 8 18.32 18.09 2.45
C GLU A 8 16.95 18.20 3.12
N VAL A 9 15.89 18.45 2.34
CA VAL A 9 14.51 18.53 2.84
C VAL A 9 14.08 17.21 3.49
N TRP A 10 14.44 16.09 2.88
CA TRP A 10 14.16 14.76 3.43
C TRP A 10 14.94 14.52 4.74
N GLU A 11 16.23 14.84 4.78
CA GLU A 11 17.08 14.69 5.96
C GLU A 11 16.60 15.56 7.14
N GLU A 12 16.18 16.80 6.89
CA GLU A 12 15.59 17.67 7.91
C GLU A 12 14.28 17.11 8.46
N LYS A 13 13.41 16.58 7.60
CA LYS A 13 12.17 15.92 8.05
C LYS A 13 12.45 14.65 8.84
N GLN A 14 13.51 13.90 8.54
CA GLN A 14 13.93 12.75 9.36
C GLN A 14 14.42 13.19 10.74
N LYS A 15 15.20 14.28 10.83
CA LYS A 15 15.69 14.84 12.11
C LYS A 15 14.56 15.35 13.01
N GLN A 16 13.48 15.87 12.44
CA GLN A 16 12.30 16.35 13.18
C GLN A 16 11.42 15.22 13.74
N ARG A 17 11.67 13.94 13.39
CA ARG A 17 10.93 12.81 13.96
C ARG A 17 11.38 12.56 15.40
N ILE A 18 10.53 12.97 16.35
CA ILE A 18 10.72 12.90 17.82
C ILE A 18 10.92 11.47 18.35
N ARG A 19 10.57 10.45 17.57
CA ARG A 19 10.86 9.05 17.89
C ARG A 19 11.62 8.44 16.72
N PRO A 20 12.83 7.90 16.93
CA PRO A 20 13.37 7.00 15.93
C PRO A 20 12.33 5.88 15.78
N LEU A 21 11.84 5.66 14.56
CA LEU A 21 11.25 4.37 14.24
C LEU A 21 12.38 3.40 14.56
N LYS A 22 12.28 2.69 15.69
CA LYS A 22 13.04 1.47 15.86
C LYS A 22 12.41 0.56 14.81
N ILE A 23 12.94 0.61 13.58
CA ILE A 23 12.57 -0.31 12.52
C ILE A 23 13.17 -1.63 12.97
N VAL A 24 12.45 -2.27 13.89
CA VAL A 24 12.77 -3.58 14.37
C VAL A 24 12.27 -4.48 13.26
N TYR A 25 13.18 -4.88 12.37
CA TYR A 25 12.95 -5.85 11.30
C TYR A 25 12.74 -7.27 11.85
N GLU A 26 12.15 -7.39 13.04
CA GLU A 26 11.71 -8.66 13.60
C GLU A 26 10.35 -8.99 12.96
N GLU A 27 10.16 -10.25 12.60
CA GLU A 27 8.97 -10.73 11.91
C GLU A 27 7.67 -10.44 12.69
N ASP A 28 7.70 -10.61 14.01
CA ASP A 28 6.59 -10.29 14.92
C ASP A 28 6.23 -8.80 14.93
N SER A 29 7.24 -7.93 14.82
CA SER A 29 7.00 -6.48 14.73
C SER A 29 6.30 -6.14 13.42
N ARG A 30 6.72 -6.74 12.30
CA ARG A 30 6.08 -6.56 10.99
C ARG A 30 4.64 -7.07 10.97
N ALA A 31 4.38 -8.20 11.63
CA ALA A 31 3.04 -8.76 11.77
C ALA A 31 2.11 -7.81 12.52
N LYS A 32 2.54 -7.32 13.68
CA LYS A 32 1.79 -6.35 14.47
C LYS A 32 1.53 -5.05 13.71
N PHE A 33 2.54 -4.54 12.99
CA PHE A 33 2.35 -3.37 12.13
C PHE A 33 1.31 -3.63 11.03
N ALA A 34 1.36 -4.78 10.36
CA ALA A 34 0.38 -5.11 9.33
C ALA A 34 -1.06 -5.15 9.88
N GLU A 35 -1.24 -5.69 11.07
CA GLU A 35 -2.51 -5.67 11.79
C GLU A 35 -2.96 -4.25 12.14
N ASP A 36 -2.10 -3.47 12.82
CA ASP A 36 -2.38 -2.10 13.25
C ASP A 36 -2.74 -1.21 12.04
N PHE A 37 -1.93 -1.28 10.96
CA PHE A 37 -2.18 -0.54 9.72
C PHE A 37 -3.47 -1.00 9.04
N SER A 38 -3.77 -2.31 9.03
CA SER A 38 -5.04 -2.82 8.50
C SER A 38 -6.22 -2.30 9.31
N GLY A 39 -6.11 -2.27 10.64
CA GLY A 39 -7.13 -1.76 11.55
C GLY A 39 -7.38 -0.27 11.32
N GLN A 40 -6.31 0.53 11.28
CA GLN A 40 -6.38 1.97 11.03
C GLN A 40 -6.96 2.29 9.65
N ALA A 41 -6.47 1.63 8.60
CA ALA A 41 -6.97 1.83 7.24
C ALA A 41 -8.46 1.49 7.14
N LYS A 42 -8.94 0.42 7.80
CA LYS A 42 -10.37 0.13 7.80
C LYS A 42 -11.19 1.13 8.61
N TYR A 43 -10.68 1.54 9.78
CA TYR A 43 -11.37 2.46 10.68
C TYR A 43 -11.70 3.79 10.00
N ASN A 44 -10.77 4.35 9.22
CA ASN A 44 -11.00 5.58 8.45
C ASN A 44 -11.36 5.33 6.96
N ASN A 45 -11.77 4.09 6.63
CA ASN A 45 -12.18 3.68 5.28
C ASN A 45 -11.10 3.93 4.19
N TYR A 46 -9.82 3.87 4.54
CA TYR A 46 -8.66 4.09 3.67
C TYR A 46 -8.41 5.56 3.34
N GLU A 47 -8.70 6.48 4.26
CA GLU A 47 -8.58 7.93 4.06
C GLU A 47 -7.25 8.35 3.44
N TYR A 48 -6.13 7.98 4.07
CA TYR A 48 -4.80 8.29 3.55
C TYR A 48 -4.60 7.80 2.10
N GLY A 49 -5.01 6.57 1.80
CA GLY A 49 -4.86 6.02 0.45
C GLY A 49 -5.81 6.67 -0.56
N ARG A 50 -7.00 7.12 -0.14
CA ARG A 50 -7.90 7.91 -0.98
C ARG A 50 -7.31 9.27 -1.29
N GLU A 51 -6.85 10.00 -0.27
CA GLU A 51 -6.23 11.32 -0.43
C GLU A 51 -5.00 11.26 -1.34
N ALA A 52 -4.13 10.26 -1.15
CA ALA A 52 -2.97 10.05 -2.01
C ALA A 52 -3.38 9.77 -3.47
N ALA A 53 -4.40 8.93 -3.67
CA ALA A 53 -4.89 8.63 -5.01
C ALA A 53 -5.67 9.80 -5.65
N ASP A 54 -6.30 10.66 -4.85
CA ASP A 54 -6.98 11.88 -5.29
C ASP A 54 -5.95 12.96 -5.68
N ALA A 55 -4.87 13.10 -4.92
CA ALA A 55 -3.76 14.01 -5.25
C ALA A 55 -3.08 13.67 -6.58
N LEU A 56 -3.18 12.41 -7.02
CA LEU A 56 -2.65 11.91 -8.30
C LEU A 56 -3.74 11.77 -9.38
N SER A 57 -4.95 12.28 -9.14
CA SER A 57 -6.11 12.05 -10.02
C SER A 57 -5.93 12.52 -11.46
N GLU A 58 -5.10 13.53 -11.72
CA GLU A 58 -4.81 14.02 -13.08
C GLU A 58 -4.06 13.01 -13.96
N ILE A 59 -3.39 12.03 -13.34
CA ILE A 59 -2.61 11.00 -14.04
C ILE A 59 -3.12 9.58 -13.76
N LEU A 60 -4.16 9.41 -12.94
CA LEU A 60 -4.72 8.13 -12.57
C LEU A 60 -6.12 7.97 -13.16
N ASP A 61 -6.23 7.15 -14.20
CA ASP A 61 -7.50 6.80 -14.84
C ASP A 61 -7.58 5.30 -15.19
N LYS A 62 -8.65 4.91 -15.89
CA LYS A 62 -8.95 3.52 -16.25
C LYS A 62 -8.07 2.94 -17.37
N ASP A 63 -7.15 3.71 -17.93
CA ASP A 63 -6.19 3.26 -18.93
C ASP A 63 -4.80 2.99 -18.32
N VAL A 64 -4.56 3.43 -17.08
CA VAL A 64 -3.29 3.27 -16.38
C VAL A 64 -3.18 1.94 -15.63
N GLU A 65 -1.99 1.32 -15.66
CA GLU A 65 -1.58 0.22 -14.79
C GLU A 65 -0.51 0.70 -13.80
N VAL A 66 -0.66 0.36 -12.51
CA VAL A 66 0.24 0.82 -11.43
C VAL A 66 1.02 -0.35 -10.85
N LEU A 67 2.33 -0.16 -10.62
CA LEU A 67 3.16 -1.04 -9.79
C LEU A 67 3.36 -0.39 -8.42
N GLU A 68 2.93 -1.08 -7.37
CA GLU A 68 3.10 -0.66 -5.96
C GLU A 68 4.09 -1.59 -5.27
N ILE A 69 5.17 -1.02 -4.71
CA ILE A 69 6.20 -1.76 -3.97
C ILE A 69 6.05 -1.44 -2.48
N GLY A 70 5.90 -2.48 -1.66
CA GLY A 70 5.63 -2.33 -0.22
C GLY A 70 4.15 -2.03 0.04
N ALA A 71 3.25 -2.81 -0.58
CA ALA A 71 1.80 -2.59 -0.50
C ALA A 71 1.22 -2.73 0.92
N GLY A 72 1.94 -3.42 1.82
CA GLY A 72 1.49 -3.65 3.19
C GLY A 72 0.10 -4.33 3.21
N PRO A 73 -0.82 -3.91 4.10
CA PRO A 73 -2.18 -4.44 4.15
C PRO A 73 -3.14 -3.84 3.11
N GLY A 74 -2.65 -3.02 2.17
CA GLY A 74 -3.44 -2.47 1.07
C GLY A 74 -4.02 -1.08 1.28
N THR A 75 -3.43 -0.29 2.19
CA THR A 75 -3.89 1.07 2.51
C THR A 75 -4.04 1.93 1.25
N LEU A 76 -3.06 1.87 0.35
CA LEU A 76 -3.05 2.60 -0.92
C LEU A 76 -3.53 1.72 -2.09
N THR A 77 -3.18 0.44 -2.10
CA THR A 77 -3.59 -0.53 -3.14
C THR A 77 -5.10 -0.54 -3.39
N ILE A 78 -5.92 -0.57 -2.33
CA ILE A 78 -7.38 -0.68 -2.45
C ILE A 78 -8.00 0.58 -3.08
N PRO A 79 -7.68 1.81 -2.61
CA PRO A 79 -8.06 3.04 -3.30
C PRO A 79 -7.59 3.12 -4.75
N LEU A 80 -6.33 2.77 -5.04
CA LEU A 80 -5.80 2.77 -6.41
C LEU A 80 -6.58 1.83 -7.32
N ALA A 81 -6.85 0.59 -6.87
CA ALA A 81 -7.63 -0.40 -7.61
C ALA A 81 -9.10 0.02 -7.88
N LYS A 82 -9.58 1.09 -7.22
CA LYS A 82 -10.86 1.72 -7.58
C LYS A 82 -10.74 2.70 -8.74
N LYS A 83 -9.61 3.38 -8.89
CA LYS A 83 -9.39 4.42 -9.91
C LYS A 83 -8.77 3.88 -11.19
N VAL A 84 -7.78 3.00 -11.08
CA VAL A 84 -6.99 2.56 -12.24
C VAL A 84 -7.53 1.29 -12.91
N LYS A 85 -6.93 0.91 -14.04
CA LYS A 85 -7.21 -0.36 -14.73
C LYS A 85 -6.80 -1.56 -13.89
N LYS A 86 -5.57 -1.51 -13.37
CA LYS A 86 -4.91 -2.62 -12.68
C LYS A 86 -3.82 -2.10 -11.75
N VAL A 87 -3.69 -2.74 -10.59
CA VAL A 87 -2.58 -2.55 -9.67
C VAL A 87 -1.85 -3.87 -9.51
N VAL A 88 -0.54 -3.86 -9.69
CA VAL A 88 0.36 -4.96 -9.33
C VAL A 88 1.04 -4.57 -8.02
N ALA A 89 0.71 -5.26 -6.94
CA ALA A 89 1.27 -5.03 -5.62
C ALA A 89 2.38 -6.05 -5.32
N VAL A 90 3.53 -5.58 -4.88
CA VAL A 90 4.66 -6.39 -4.42
C VAL A 90 4.83 -6.14 -2.92
N GLU A 91 4.77 -7.20 -2.12
CA GLU A 91 4.97 -7.15 -0.67
C GLU A 91 5.81 -8.35 -0.24
N SER A 92 6.77 -8.11 0.65
CA SER A 92 7.73 -9.11 1.12
C SER A 92 7.27 -9.83 2.39
N SER A 93 6.39 -9.21 3.18
CA SER A 93 5.81 -9.83 4.38
C SER A 93 4.60 -10.68 4.03
N GLU A 94 4.68 -11.99 4.29
CA GLU A 94 3.53 -12.89 4.09
C GLU A 94 2.33 -12.48 4.97
N THR A 95 2.58 -12.02 6.19
CA THR A 95 1.52 -11.49 7.07
C THR A 95 0.80 -10.30 6.44
N ALA A 96 1.54 -9.33 5.91
CA ALA A 96 0.96 -8.18 5.22
C ALA A 96 0.18 -8.60 3.97
N VAL A 97 0.68 -9.57 3.19
CA VAL A 97 -0.04 -10.16 2.05
C VAL A 97 -1.36 -10.81 2.50
N ASN A 98 -1.38 -11.49 3.64
CA ASN A 98 -2.61 -12.11 4.16
C ASN A 98 -3.66 -11.06 4.55
N TYR A 99 -3.25 -9.96 5.20
CA TYR A 99 -4.15 -8.83 5.45
C TYR A 99 -4.61 -8.17 4.15
N LEU A 100 -3.70 -7.93 3.20
CA LEU A 100 -4.01 -7.39 1.88
C LEU A 100 -5.09 -8.21 1.18
N ARG A 101 -4.90 -9.53 1.09
CA ARG A 101 -5.87 -10.47 0.49
C ARG A 101 -7.24 -10.39 1.15
N ARG A 102 -7.27 -10.41 2.48
CA ARG A 102 -8.51 -10.31 3.26
C ARG A 102 -9.23 -9.00 2.96
N ASN A 103 -8.49 -7.89 2.99
CA ASN A 103 -9.02 -6.54 2.76
C ASN A 103 -9.53 -6.38 1.31
N MET A 104 -8.84 -6.99 0.34
CA MET A 104 -9.24 -7.01 -1.06
C MET A 104 -10.56 -7.75 -1.27
N LYS A 105 -10.71 -8.94 -0.65
CA LYS A 105 -11.97 -9.71 -0.66
C LYS A 105 -13.13 -8.93 -0.05
N GLU A 106 -12.91 -8.33 1.12
CA GLU A 106 -13.92 -7.50 1.79
C GLU A 106 -14.32 -6.28 0.94
N SER A 107 -13.36 -5.70 0.21
CA SER A 107 -13.60 -4.57 -0.72
C SER A 107 -14.26 -4.98 -2.05
N ARG A 108 -14.56 -6.27 -2.25
CA ARG A 108 -15.13 -6.87 -3.47
C ARG A 108 -14.33 -6.58 -4.73
N LYS A 109 -13.00 -6.51 -4.62
CA LYS A 109 -12.10 -6.34 -5.77
C LYS A 109 -11.56 -7.68 -6.23
N ARG A 110 -11.55 -7.88 -7.56
CA ARG A 110 -10.87 -9.01 -8.17
C ARG A 110 -9.36 -8.85 -8.00
N TYR A 111 -8.72 -9.89 -7.51
CA TYR A 111 -7.28 -9.98 -7.33
C TYR A 111 -6.83 -11.38 -7.72
N THR A 112 -5.62 -11.48 -8.26
CA THR A 112 -4.96 -12.72 -8.65
C THR A 112 -3.54 -12.73 -8.11
N ASP A 113 -3.21 -13.75 -7.34
CA ASP A 113 -1.85 -14.00 -6.88
C ASP A 113 -1.05 -14.66 -7.98
N ARG A 114 0.14 -14.13 -8.29
CA ARG A 114 1.10 -14.79 -9.19
C ARG A 114 2.36 -15.29 -8.49
N PHE A 115 2.45 -15.16 -7.17
CA PHE A 115 3.65 -15.48 -6.39
C PHE A 115 3.56 -16.72 -5.49
N LYS A 116 2.39 -17.38 -5.42
CA LYS A 116 2.37 -18.81 -5.07
C LYS A 116 2.37 -19.56 -6.40
N GLY A 117 3.18 -20.61 -6.53
CA GLY A 117 3.19 -21.51 -7.70
C GLY A 117 1.87 -22.29 -7.85
N GLU A 118 0.73 -21.64 -7.66
CA GLU A 118 -0.61 -22.19 -7.73
C GLU A 118 -1.47 -21.17 -8.50
N HIS A 119 -1.76 -21.52 -9.75
CA HIS A 119 -2.68 -20.81 -10.62
C HIS A 119 -4.05 -20.72 -9.93
N CYS A 120 -4.49 -19.53 -9.54
CA CYS A 120 -5.89 -19.29 -9.18
C CYS A 120 -6.65 -18.89 -10.46
N GLU A 121 -7.19 -19.88 -11.16
CA GLU A 121 -8.21 -19.68 -12.19
C GLU A 121 -9.57 -19.52 -11.51
N MET A 122 -10.12 -18.31 -11.54
CA MET A 122 -11.57 -18.12 -11.53
C MET A 122 -11.88 -16.72 -12.09
N CYS A 123 -11.92 -16.67 -13.43
CA CYS A 123 -12.59 -15.62 -14.18
C CYS A 123 -13.83 -16.23 -14.83
N SER A 124 -15.02 -15.87 -14.32
CA SER A 124 -16.29 -15.90 -15.04
C SER A 124 -17.10 -14.70 -14.54
#